data_AF-A0A8W8KGS9-F1
#
_entry.id   AF-A0A8W8KGS9-F1
#
_cell.length_a   1.000
_cell.length_b   1.000
_cell.length_c   1.000
_cell.angle_alpha   90.00
_cell.angle_beta   90.00
_cell.angle_gamma   90.00
#
_symmetry.space_group_name_H-M   'P 1'
#
loop_
_entity.id
_entity.type
_entity.pdbx_description
1 polymer ?
#
loop_
_entity_poly.entity_id
_entity_poly.type
_entity_poly.pdbx_seq_one_letter_code
_entity_poly.pdbx_strand_id
1 'polypeptide(L)'
;MYCILKGDGCAEKQEFVKQWSHDYHDNPHVSGIFFDHLDLDQDGCLTQTDIDFNFRAMDAHGDHSVTEAEFASFLSAVHPSSTGGSSVVG
;
A
#
# COMPACT_ATOMS: atom_id res chain seq x y z
N MET A 1 -8.37 -0.69 -1.51
CA MET A 1 -7.64 -0.82 -0.23
C MET A 1 -8.65 -0.77 0.90
N TYR A 2 -9.21 -1.92 1.24
CA TYR A 2 -10.26 -2.06 2.25
C TYR A 2 -9.71 -2.07 3.69
N CYS A 3 -8.42 -1.77 3.89
CA CYS A 3 -7.64 -2.00 5.12
C CYS A 3 -8.12 -1.28 6.39
N ILE A 4 -9.27 -0.59 6.36
CA ILE A 4 -9.98 -0.05 7.52
C ILE A 4 -10.90 -1.13 8.15
N LEU A 5 -10.54 -2.42 8.13
CA LEU A 5 -11.51 -3.49 8.44
C LEU A 5 -11.81 -3.65 9.95
N LYS A 6 -11.11 -2.93 10.83
CA LYS A 6 -11.48 -2.85 12.25
C LYS A 6 -12.30 -1.61 12.61
N GLY A 7 -12.38 -0.61 11.73
CA GLY A 7 -13.08 0.65 12.00
C GLY A 7 -12.48 1.47 13.15
N ASP A 8 -11.25 1.19 13.55
CA ASP A 8 -10.46 1.88 14.58
C ASP A 8 -9.56 2.99 14.02
N GLY A 9 -9.46 3.11 12.69
CA GLY A 9 -8.69 4.14 12.01
C GLY A 9 -7.20 3.84 11.89
N CYS A 10 -6.75 2.64 12.25
CA CYS A 10 -5.38 2.17 12.08
C CYS A 10 -5.37 0.80 11.38
N ALA A 11 -4.59 0.69 10.30
CA ALA A 11 -4.21 -0.61 9.78
C ALA A 11 -2.86 -1.03 10.38
N GLU A 12 -2.89 -1.99 11.31
CA GLU A 12 -1.67 -2.56 11.89
C GLU A 12 -0.92 -3.43 10.87
N LYS A 13 0.41 -3.52 10.99
CA LYS A 13 1.26 -4.31 10.10
C LYS A 13 0.80 -5.75 9.91
N GLN A 14 0.39 -6.41 10.99
CA GLN A 14 -0.04 -7.80 10.93
C GLN A 14 -1.33 -7.97 10.14
N GLU A 15 -2.28 -7.04 10.32
CA GLU A 15 -3.54 -7.04 9.58
C GLU A 15 -3.30 -6.74 8.10
N PHE A 16 -2.49 -5.72 7.82
CA PHE A 16 -2.11 -5.34 6.47
C PHE A 16 -1.46 -6.51 5.72
N VAL A 17 -0.41 -7.12 6.28
CA VAL A 17 0.30 -8.24 5.67
C VAL A 17 -0.63 -9.42 5.44
N LYS A 18 -1.47 -9.75 6.43
CA LYS A 18 -2.40 -10.88 6.33
C LYS A 18 -3.42 -10.66 5.20
N GLN A 19 -4.03 -9.47 5.13
CA GLN A 19 -5.04 -9.18 4.13
C GLN A 19 -4.41 -9.05 2.73
N TRP A 20 -3.28 -8.37 2.63
CA TRP A 20 -2.55 -8.19 1.37
C TRP A 20 -2.11 -9.52 0.75
N SER A 21 -1.50 -10.39 1.56
CA SER A 21 -1.13 -11.73 1.12
C SER A 21 -2.33 -12.64 0.84
N HIS A 22 -3.49 -12.38 1.46
CA HIS A 22 -4.72 -13.12 1.17
C HIS A 22 -5.32 -12.72 -0.19
N ASP A 23 -5.45 -11.42 -0.46
CA ASP A 23 -6.16 -10.93 -1.65
C ASP A 23 -5.29 -10.93 -2.91
N TYR A 24 -4.00 -10.62 -2.75
CA TYR A 24 -3.06 -10.48 -3.87
C TYR A 24 -2.05 -11.64 -3.95
N HIS A 25 -2.15 -12.63 -3.06
CA HIS A 25 -1.24 -13.78 -2.99
C HIS A 25 0.24 -13.39 -2.89
N ASP A 26 0.52 -12.22 -2.35
CA ASP A 26 1.87 -11.68 -2.22
C ASP A 26 2.65 -12.35 -1.07
N ASN A 27 3.97 -12.26 -1.13
CA ASN A 27 4.84 -12.77 -0.07
C ASN A 27 4.68 -11.91 1.21
N PRO A 28 4.32 -12.51 2.37
CA PRO A 28 4.14 -11.79 3.63
C PRO A 28 5.36 -10.96 4.07
N HIS A 29 6.57 -11.37 3.66
CA HIS A 29 7.78 -10.63 3.95
C HIS A 29 7.86 -9.34 3.15
N VAL A 30 7.45 -9.37 1.87
CA VAL A 30 7.54 -8.22 0.97
C VAL A 30 6.42 -7.22 1.27
N SER A 31 5.20 -7.71 1.53
CA SER A 31 4.11 -6.86 2.00
C SER A 31 4.43 -6.22 3.36
N GLY A 32 5.24 -6.87 4.19
CA GLY A 32 5.77 -6.29 5.43
C GLY A 32 6.75 -5.15 5.18
N ILE A 33 7.65 -5.26 4.20
CA ILE A 33 8.57 -4.18 3.80
C ILE A 33 7.78 -3.02 3.19
N PHE A 34 6.73 -3.32 2.44
CA PHE A 34 5.87 -2.30 1.86
C PHE A 34 5.04 -1.56 2.89
N PHE A 35 4.56 -2.24 3.93
CA PHE A 35 3.97 -1.59 5.09
C PHE A 35 4.93 -0.56 5.70
N ASP A 36 6.19 -0.96 5.94
CA ASP A 36 7.20 -0.08 6.53
C ASP A 36 7.51 1.15 5.64
N HIS A 37 7.24 1.06 4.34
CA HIS A 37 7.35 2.19 3.42
C HIS A 37 6.14 3.12 3.46
N LEU A 38 4.96 2.59 3.72
CA LEU A 38 3.72 3.36 3.82
C LEU A 38 3.61 4.05 5.18
N ASP A 39 4.14 3.45 6.25
CA ASP A 39 4.12 3.95 7.62
C ASP A 39 5.21 5.01 7.82
N LEU A 40 4.83 6.29 7.72
CA LEU A 40 5.78 7.39 7.62
C LEU A 40 6.34 7.82 8.97
N ASP A 41 5.50 7.79 10.00
CA ASP A 41 5.91 8.10 11.37
C ASP A 41 6.42 6.85 12.12
N GLN A 42 6.30 5.67 11.51
CA GLN A 42 6.81 4.38 12.00
C GLN A 42 6.20 4.00 13.35
N ASP A 43 4.95 4.42 13.57
CA ASP A 43 4.23 4.10 14.80
C ASP A 43 3.60 2.69 14.77
N GLY A 44 3.68 1.99 13.63
CA GLY A 44 3.14 0.66 13.41
C GLY A 44 1.67 0.66 12.97
N CYS A 45 1.10 1.83 12.70
CA CYS A 45 -0.29 2.07 12.37
C CYS A 45 -0.42 2.90 11.09
N LEU A 46 -0.90 2.29 10.01
CA LEU A 46 -1.26 3.06 8.82
C LEU A 46 -2.56 3.83 9.07
N THR A 47 -2.43 5.14 9.26
CA THR A 47 -3.56 6.06 9.47
C THR A 47 -3.95 6.77 8.17
N GLN A 48 -5.07 7.49 8.20
CA GLN A 48 -5.47 8.35 7.08
C GLN A 48 -4.38 9.37 6.72
N THR A 49 -3.59 9.85 7.69
CA THR A 49 -2.51 10.81 7.45
C THR A 49 -1.40 10.20 6.59
N ASP A 50 -1.01 8.96 6.89
CA ASP A 50 -0.01 8.22 6.11
C ASP A 50 -0.50 7.98 4.70
N ILE A 51 -1.77 7.58 4.56
CA ILE A 51 -2.40 7.40 3.24
C ILE A 51 -2.44 8.72 2.47
N ASP A 52 -2.83 9.83 3.10
CA ASP A 52 -2.91 11.14 2.44
C ASP A 52 -1.53 11.63 1.97
N PHE A 53 -0.48 11.38 2.76
CA PHE A 53 0.87 11.78 2.38
C PHE A 53 1.40 10.91 1.24
N ASN A 54 1.24 9.59 1.32
CA ASN A 54 1.61 8.68 0.23
C ASN A 54 0.81 8.98 -1.04
N PHE A 55 -0.48 9.31 -0.91
CA PHE A 55 -1.33 9.72 -2.03
C PHE A 55 -0.82 11.00 -2.70
N ARG A 56 -0.45 12.02 -1.93
CA ARG A 56 0.16 13.25 -2.49
C ARG A 56 1.52 13.01 -3.13
N ALA A 57 2.28 12.03 -2.63
CA ALA A 57 3.54 11.65 -3.25
C ALA A 57 3.33 10.86 -4.55
N MET A 58 2.21 10.13 -4.67
CA MET A 58 1.82 9.37 -5.86
C MET A 58 1.14 10.21 -6.94
N ASP A 59 0.30 11.17 -6.56
CA ASP A 59 -0.42 12.12 -7.43
C ASP A 59 0.56 13.14 -8.02
N ALA A 60 1.40 12.66 -8.93
CA ALA A 60 2.46 13.42 -9.55
C ALA A 60 1.92 14.49 -10.52
N HIS A 61 0.68 14.32 -10.97
CA HIS A 61 0.00 15.26 -11.86
C HIS A 61 -0.91 16.26 -11.13
N GLY A 62 -1.12 16.09 -9.82
CA GLY A 62 -1.84 17.02 -8.97
C GLY A 62 -3.32 17.15 -9.31
N ASP A 63 -3.93 16.09 -9.86
CA ASP A 63 -5.35 16.09 -10.22
C ASP A 63 -6.26 15.56 -9.11
N HIS A 64 -5.67 15.29 -7.93
CA HIS A 64 -6.33 14.73 -6.76
C HIS A 64 -6.89 13.32 -6.99
N SER A 65 -6.39 12.61 -8.00
CA SER A 65 -6.65 11.20 -8.25
C SER A 65 -5.33 10.45 -8.43
N VAL A 66 -5.32 9.16 -8.08
CA VAL A 66 -4.19 8.28 -8.41
C VAL A 66 -4.69 7.31 -9.46
N THR A 67 -4.18 7.46 -10.68
CA THR A 67 -4.48 6.56 -11.78
C THR A 67 -3.83 5.19 -11.56
N GLU A 68 -4.35 4.15 -12.20
CA GLU A 68 -3.75 2.80 -12.14
C GLU A 68 -2.26 2.82 -12.52
N ALA A 69 -1.88 3.64 -13.50
CA ALA A 69 -0.50 3.77 -13.95
C ALA A 69 0.41 4.40 -12.88
N GLU A 70 -0.06 5.39 -12.14
CA GLU A 70 0.69 5.98 -11.03
C GLU A 70 0.82 5.03 -9.86
N PHE A 71 -0.27 4.34 -9.51
CA PHE A 71 -0.24 3.34 -8.47
C PHE A 71 0.71 2.18 -8.81
N ALA A 72 0.69 1.70 -10.06
CA ALA A 72 1.62 0.68 -10.53
C ALA A 72 3.07 1.16 -10.52
N SER A 73 3.32 2.40 -10.94
CA SER A 73 4.65 3.02 -10.90
C SER A 73 5.18 3.12 -9.47
N PHE A 74 4.34 3.58 -8.55
CA PHE A 74 4.66 3.65 -7.12
C PHE A 74 4.96 2.27 -6.54
N LEU A 75 4.07 1.29 -6.75
CA LEU A 75 4.28 -0.08 -6.29
C LEU A 75 5.60 -0.66 -6.81
N SER A 76 5.95 -0.41 -8.08
CA SER A 76 7.24 -0.88 -8.62
C SER A 76 8.46 -0.27 -7.94
N ALA A 77 8.32 0.94 -7.37
CA ALA A 77 9.39 1.66 -6.70
C ALA A 77 9.53 1.26 -5.22
N VAL A 78 8.42 1.02 -4.52
CA VAL A 78 8.43 0.79 -3.06
C VAL A 78 8.17 -0.66 -2.65
N HIS A 79 7.76 -1.53 -3.58
CA HIS A 79 7.52 -2.95 -3.32
C HIS A 79 8.47 -3.81 -4.20
N PRO A 80 9.70 -4.11 -3.73
CA PRO A 80 10.77 -4.68 -4.56
C PRO A 80 10.59 -6.14 -5.03
N SER A 81 9.37 -6.67 -5.09
CA SER A 81 9.08 -8.04 -5.59
C SER A 81 7.83 -8.16 -6.49
N SER A 82 7.05 -7.10 -6.67
CA SER A 82 5.81 -7.14 -7.46
C SER A 82 6.05 -7.01 -8.98
N THR A 83 7.29 -6.72 -9.39
CA THR A 83 7.71 -6.63 -10.81
C THR A 83 7.91 -8.00 -11.49
N GLY A 84 7.66 -9.12 -10.80
CA GLY A 84 7.90 -10.47 -11.31
C GLY A 84 6.67 -11.32 -11.65
N GLY A 85 5.43 -10.85 -11.45
CA GLY A 85 4.28 -11.75 -11.57
C GLY A 85 2.92 -11.07 -11.68
N SER A 86 2.54 -10.76 -12.91
CA SER A 86 1.19 -10.88 -13.46
C SER A 86 0.06 -10.02 -12.86
N SER A 87 -0.36 -9.07 -13.70
CA SER A 87 -1.74 -8.69 -13.96
C SER A 87 -2.53 -8.02 -12.84
N VAL A 88 -2.58 -6.69 -12.94
CA VAL A 88 -3.87 -6.02 -13.09
C VAL A 88 -4.74 -6.82 -14.08
N VAL A 89 -5.77 -7.49 -13.59
CA VAL A 89 -6.81 -8.12 -14.42
C VAL A 89 -8.15 -7.51 -14.03
N GLY A 90 -8.66 -6.70 -14.97
CA GLY A 90 -10.05 -6.70 -15.43
C GLY A 90 -11.14 -6.31 -14.45
#